data_AF-A0A414B470-F1
#
_entry.id   AF-A0A414B470-F1
#
_cell.length_a   1.000
_cell.length_b   1.000
_cell.length_c   1.000
_cell.angle_alpha   90.00
_cell.angle_beta   90.00
_cell.angle_gamma   90.00
#
_symmetry.space_group_name_H-M   'P 1'
#
loop_
_entity.id
_entity.type
_entity.pdbx_description
1 polymer ?
#
loop_
_entity_poly.entity_id
_entity_poly.type
_entity_poly.pdbx_seq_one_letter_code
_entity_poly.pdbx_strand_id
1 'polypeptide(L)' 'MGLIDKYHVDSKYIIFEITENTYIHNVEAVNRMIQTFHQRGIHISMDDFDSGYSSLNTLKEIIFD' A
#
# COMPACT_ATOMS: atom_id res chain seq x y z
N MET A 1 -3.10 -8.00 -13.09
CA MET A 1 -3.06 -6.77 -13.92
C MET A 1 -4.04 -6.75 -15.08
N GLY A 2 -4.76 -7.84 -15.36
CA GLY A 2 -5.65 -7.92 -16.53
C GLY A 2 -6.75 -6.86 -16.67
N LEU A 3 -7.12 -6.09 -15.63
CA LEU A 3 -8.01 -4.93 -15.80
C LEU A 3 -7.23 -3.67 -16.20
N ILE A 4 -6.17 -3.35 -15.49
CA ILE A 4 -5.30 -2.18 -15.77
C ILE A 4 -4.74 -2.28 -17.20
N ASP A 5 -4.23 -3.45 -17.57
CA ASP A 5 -3.70 -3.71 -18.90
C ASP A 5 -4.79 -3.65 -19.97
N LYS A 6 -5.98 -4.23 -19.70
CA LYS A 6 -7.10 -4.25 -20.65
C LYS A 6 -7.64 -2.85 -20.94
N TYR A 7 -7.71 -2.00 -19.92
CA TYR A 7 -8.23 -0.64 -20.04
C TYR A 7 -7.13 0.40 -20.32
N HIS A 8 -5.87 -0.03 -20.46
CA HIS A 8 -4.71 0.84 -20.68
C HIS A 8 -4.67 2.01 -19.68
N VAL A 9 -5.04 1.74 -18.44
CA VAL A 9 -5.01 2.76 -17.38
C VAL A 9 -3.56 2.95 -16.96
N ASP A 10 -3.09 4.19 -16.98
CA ASP A 10 -1.76 4.53 -16.49
C ASP A 10 -1.73 4.33 -14.97
N SER A 11 -0.85 3.45 -14.51
CA SER A 11 -0.69 3.06 -13.10
C SER A 11 -0.52 4.25 -12.16
N LYS A 12 0.04 5.37 -12.63
CA LYS A 12 0.25 6.59 -11.82
C LYS A 12 -1.06 7.22 -11.34
N TYR A 13 -2.19 6.89 -11.97
CA TYR A 13 -3.51 7.36 -11.57
C TYR A 13 -4.23 6.38 -10.64
N ILE A 14 -3.58 5.28 -10.26
CA ILE A 14 -4.13 4.25 -9.38
C ILE A 14 -3.40 4.35 -8.05
N ILE A 15 -4.17 4.64 -7.01
CA ILE A 15 -3.73 4.60 -5.63
C ILE A 15 -4.55 3.52 -4.94
N PHE A 16 -3.90 2.53 -4.33
CA PHE A 16 -4.58 1.60 -3.44
C PHE A 16 -4.40 2.03 -2.00
N GLU A 17 -5.48 1.93 -1.24
CA GLU A 17 -5.50 2.26 0.18
C GLU A 17 -5.41 0.98 1.02
N ILE A 18 -4.56 0.99 2.04
CA ILE A 18 -4.44 -0.11 3.00
C ILE A 18 -4.69 0.43 4.41
N THR A 19 -5.68 -0.11 5.08
CA THR A 19 -5.96 0.22 6.49
C THR A 19 -4.80 -0.19 7.41
N GLU A 20 -4.55 0.57 8.47
CA GLU A 20 -3.58 0.24 9.53
C GLU A 20 -3.73 -1.20 10.06
N ASN A 21 -4.98 -1.62 10.32
CA ASN A 21 -5.26 -2.94 10.87
C ASN A 21 -4.75 -4.07 9.95
N THR A 22 -4.94 -3.94 8.64
CA THR A 22 -4.45 -4.92 7.65
C THR A 22 -2.92 -4.96 7.63
N TYR A 23 -2.26 -3.82 7.79
CA TYR A 23 -0.81 -3.73 7.83
C TYR A 23 -0.22 -4.46 9.04
N ILE A 24 -0.73 -4.18 10.24
CA ILE A 24 -0.18 -4.73 11.50
C ILE A 24 -0.32 -6.26 11.58
N HIS A 25 -1.41 -6.82 11.04
CA HIS A 25 -1.63 -8.26 11.07
C HIS A 25 -0.64 -9.04 10.20
N ASN A 26 -0.08 -8.42 9.15
CA ASN A 26 0.83 -9.11 8.23
C ASN A 26 1.79 -8.17 7.49
N VAL A 27 2.62 -7.46 8.28
CA VAL A 27 3.55 -6.43 7.78
C VAL A 27 4.43 -6.95 6.64
N GLU A 28 5.01 -8.15 6.77
CA GLU A 28 5.89 -8.70 5.74
C GLU A 28 5.19 -8.97 4.41
N ALA A 29 3.99 -9.58 4.44
CA ALA A 29 3.27 -9.88 3.21
C ALA A 29 2.78 -8.59 2.54
N VAL A 30 2.34 -7.63 3.36
CA VAL A 30 1.91 -6.31 2.88
C VAL A 30 3.08 -5.57 2.25
N ASN A 31 4.26 -5.54 2.89
CA ASN A 31 5.46 -4.92 2.33
C ASN A 31 5.89 -5.58 1.00
N ARG A 32 5.84 -6.91 0.88
CA ARG A 32 6.13 -7.60 -0.40
C ARG A 32 5.14 -7.23 -1.50
N MET A 33 3.86 -7.07 -1.14
CA MET A 33 2.82 -6.67 -2.06
C MET A 33 3.00 -5.22 -2.53
N ILE A 34 3.26 -4.30 -1.60
CA ILE A 34 3.54 -2.89 -1.88
C ILE A 34 4.73 -2.76 -2.84
N GLN A 35 5.84 -3.44 -2.55
CA GLN A 35 7.01 -3.48 -3.43
C GLN A 35 6.66 -3.95 -4.86
N THR A 36 5.82 -4.97 -4.98
CA THR A 36 5.35 -5.48 -6.28
C THR A 36 4.50 -4.46 -7.03
N PHE A 37 3.71 -3.65 -6.33
CA PHE A 37 2.90 -2.58 -6.93
C PHE A 37 3.73 -1.36 -7.30
N HIS A 38 4.68 -0.95 -6.46
CA HIS A 38 5.60 0.16 -6.75
C HIS A 38 6.46 -0.13 -7.99
N GLN A 39 6.95 -1.37 -8.14
CA GLN A 39 7.65 -1.81 -9.36
C GLN A 39 6.81 -1.69 -10.63
N ARG A 40 5.49 -1.59 -10.50
CA ARG A 40 4.53 -1.42 -11.60
C ARG A 40 4.01 0.01 -11.71
N GLY A 41 4.60 0.96 -10.97
CA GLY A 41 4.23 2.37 -10.97
C GLY A 41 2.87 2.67 -10.33
N ILE A 42 2.39 1.76 -9.47
CA ILE A 42 1.14 1.93 -8.73
C ILE A 42 1.49 2.43 -7.34
N HIS A 43 0.77 3.46 -6.90
CA HIS A 43 0.98 4.07 -5.60
C HIS A 43 0.13 3.40 -4.53
N ILE A 44 0.65 3.35 -3.30
CA ILE A 44 -0.06 2.80 -2.15
C ILE A 44 -0.07 3.81 -1.01
N SER A 45 -1.26 4.13 -0.48
CA SER A 45 -1.43 4.96 0.70
C SER A 45 -1.93 4.13 1.89
N MET A 46 -1.68 4.63 3.11
CA MET A 46 -2.24 4.09 4.33
C MET A 46 -3.54 4.82 4.69
N ASP A 47 -4.58 4.05 5.02
CA ASP A 47 -5.89 4.55 5.44
C ASP A 47 -6.08 4.45 6.98
N ASP A 48 -6.88 5.36 7.53
CA ASP A 48 -7.25 5.44 8.96
C ASP A 48 -6.06 5.42 9.95
N PHE A 49 -4.97 6.12 9.62
CA PHE A 49 -3.80 6.29 10.50
C PHE A 49 -4.14 7.22 11.69
N ASP A 50 -4.92 6.74 12.66
CA ASP A 50 -5.17 7.41 13.95
C ASP A 50 -6.06 6.57 14.92
N SER A 51 -6.34 5.30 14.60
CA SER A 51 -7.44 4.57 15.25
C SER A 51 -7.06 3.64 16.41
N GLY A 52 -5.78 3.37 16.69
CA GLY A 52 -5.42 2.68 17.94
C GLY A 52 -4.03 2.09 18.13
N TYR A 53 -3.21 1.90 17.08
CA TYR A 53 -1.86 1.33 17.21
C TYR A 53 -0.74 2.23 16.65
N SER A 54 -1.07 3.49 16.31
CA SER A 54 -0.20 4.53 15.79
C SER A 54 0.96 4.84 16.73
N SER A 55 1.99 4.00 16.66
CA SER A 55 3.29 4.31 17.21
C SER A 55 4.17 4.69 16.02
N LEU A 56 4.87 5.82 16.14
CA LEU A 56 5.90 6.29 15.19
C LEU A 56 6.95 5.22 14.84
N ASN A 57 7.00 4.11 15.59
CA ASN A 57 7.79 2.93 15.26
C ASN A 57 7.25 2.17 14.04
N THR A 58 5.94 2.08 13.83
CA THR A 58 5.35 1.46 12.63
C THR A 58 5.73 2.23 11.37
N LEU A 59 5.82 3.56 11.45
CA LEU A 59 6.31 4.45 10.39
C LEU A 59 7.74 4.19 9.94
N LYS A 60 8.60 3.57 10.78
CA LYS A 60 9.99 3.28 10.40
C LYS A 60 10.11 2.11 9.42
N GLU A 61 9.11 1.25 9.33
CA GLU A 61 9.11 0.04 8.48
C GLU A 61 8.15 0.15 7.29
N ILE A 62 7.56 1.34 7.12
CA ILE A 62 6.53 1.63 6.13
C ILE A 62 7.15 2.01 4.78
N ILE A 63 6.59 1.43 3.72
CA ILE A 63 6.96 1.71 2.32
C ILE A 63 5.73 2.30 1.59
N PHE A 64 5.00 3.21 2.24
CA PHE A 64 3.83 3.89 1.65
C PHE A 64 4.27 5.20 0.97
N ASP A 65 3.46 5.65 0.00
CA ASP A 65 3.68 6.89 -0.78
C ASP A 65 2.97 8.12 -0.17
#